data_AF-A0A8T2CCS3-F1
#
_entry.id   AF-A0A8T2CCS3-F1
#
_cell.length_a   1.000
_cell.length_b   1.000
_cell.length_c   1.000
_cell.angle_alpha   90.00
_cell.angle_beta   90.00
_cell.angle_gamma   90.00
#
_symmetry.space_group_name_H-M   'P 1'
#
loop_
_entity.id
_entity.type
_entity.pdbx_description
1 polymer ?
#
loop_
_entity_poly.entity_id
_entity_poly.type
_entity_poly.pdbx_seq_one_letter_code
_entity_poly.pdbx_strand_id
1 'polypeptide(L)'
;MSVFPGFGGWINQNSQQPPKAESKRSENVESNSEPPLEFEYYDKDEVDKQVQLWIEEDKKHPWKDAPPKVKVTRKKGLYHMHIELTKGRIPESVYLLFANPLNNKYFQDFDGHNFLENKSRKLLMKDGPRRIAEVEKVVSWKFLWFSGALPISLIVEDNQKYLTGNYKKKNVKFMKVFEGRWKVEPLFIDSERLCKQIKPKSREEYKKCSGGRGRIASKVTMEQIFQPSFPLNLPPFSWIIRGITIKTTKNLLDVAP
;
A
#
# COMPACT_ATOMS: atom_id res chain seq x y z
N MET A 1 6.97 -17.77 -18.60
CA MET A 1 7.62 -16.51 -18.20
C MET A 1 7.04 -16.09 -16.86
N SER A 2 7.80 -16.18 -15.77
CA SER A 2 7.33 -15.92 -14.41
C SER A 2 7.32 -14.42 -14.11
N VAL A 3 6.15 -13.85 -13.77
CA VAL A 3 5.93 -12.38 -13.71
C VAL A 3 6.03 -11.80 -12.28
N PHE A 4 6.48 -12.55 -11.27
CA PHE A 4 6.64 -11.99 -9.91
C PHE A 4 7.92 -12.46 -9.20
N PRO A 5 9.05 -11.73 -9.33
CA PRO A 5 10.28 -12.02 -8.58
C PRO A 5 10.30 -11.40 -7.17
N GLY A 6 9.21 -10.78 -6.70
CA GLY A 6 9.25 -9.85 -5.57
C GLY A 6 9.17 -10.43 -4.16
N PHE A 7 8.69 -11.66 -3.97
CA PHE A 7 8.36 -12.15 -2.61
C PHE A 7 9.49 -12.96 -1.94
N GLY A 8 10.22 -13.79 -2.69
CA GLY A 8 11.28 -14.64 -2.14
C GLY A 8 12.56 -13.89 -1.74
N GLY A 9 12.77 -12.67 -2.24
CA GLY A 9 14.00 -11.89 -1.99
C GLY A 9 14.10 -11.27 -0.59
N TRP A 10 13.02 -11.29 0.19
CA TRP A 10 13.01 -10.63 1.50
C TRP A 10 13.20 -11.57 2.68
N ILE A 11 12.87 -12.86 2.52
CA ILE A 11 12.97 -13.85 3.62
C ILE A 11 14.41 -14.40 3.75
N ASN A 12 15.25 -14.26 2.72
CA ASN A 12 16.58 -14.90 2.67
C ASN A 12 17.77 -13.91 2.66
N GLN A 13 17.77 -12.89 3.51
CA GLN A 13 19.02 -12.20 3.88
C GLN A 13 19.59 -12.82 5.15
N ASN A 14 20.12 -14.03 5.00
CA ASN A 14 20.77 -14.76 6.08
C ASN A 14 22.19 -14.21 6.28
N SER A 15 22.42 -13.53 7.40
CA SER A 15 23.48 -13.84 8.37
C SER A 15 24.83 -14.33 7.83
N GLN A 16 25.63 -13.49 7.14
CA GLN A 16 27.08 -13.69 7.05
C GLN A 16 27.84 -12.36 7.12
N GLN A 17 28.75 -12.25 8.09
CA GLN A 17 29.70 -11.14 8.23
C GLN A 17 30.52 -10.98 6.95
N PRO A 18 30.73 -9.75 6.42
CA PRO A 18 31.71 -9.54 5.38
C PRO A 18 33.14 -9.54 5.96
N PRO A 19 34.13 -10.12 5.27
CA PRO A 19 35.53 -10.00 5.65
C PRO A 19 36.02 -8.56 5.45
N LYS A 20 36.93 -8.13 6.34
CA LYS A 20 37.60 -6.82 6.32
C LYS A 20 38.35 -6.60 5.00
N ALA A 21 37.96 -5.58 4.25
CA ALA A 21 38.80 -4.96 3.23
C ALA A 21 38.53 -3.45 3.23
N GLU A 22 39.56 -2.67 3.58
CA GLU A 22 39.53 -1.21 3.61
C GLU A 22 39.43 -0.63 2.20
N SER A 23 38.42 0.19 1.96
CA SER A 23 38.37 1.09 0.81
C SER A 23 37.86 2.45 1.27
N LYS A 24 38.77 3.42 1.34
CA LYS A 24 38.46 4.83 1.58
C LYS A 24 37.80 5.42 0.33
N ARG A 25 36.54 5.85 0.43
CA ARG A 25 35.99 6.86 -0.51
C ARG A 25 34.80 7.64 0.07
N SER A 26 34.99 8.96 0.09
CA SER A 26 34.04 10.08 0.13
C SER A 26 33.05 10.21 1.30
N GLU A 27 33.06 11.40 1.90
CA GLU A 27 32.22 11.90 2.98
C GLU A 27 30.75 11.46 2.88
N ASN A 28 30.29 10.92 4.01
CA ASN A 28 28.95 10.43 4.26
C ASN A 28 27.90 11.53 4.06
N VAL A 29 27.12 11.43 2.98
CA VAL A 29 25.73 11.86 3.03
C VAL A 29 25.02 10.82 3.90
N GLU A 30 24.65 11.24 5.11
CA GLU A 30 23.94 10.43 6.10
C GLU A 30 22.56 10.03 5.54
N SER A 31 22.54 8.94 4.78
CA SER A 31 21.34 8.24 4.34
C SER A 31 20.73 7.59 5.58
N ASN A 32 19.85 8.33 6.27
CA ASN A 32 18.94 7.80 7.27
C ASN A 32 17.89 6.89 6.59
N SER A 33 18.33 5.77 6.01
CA SER A 33 17.43 4.76 5.48
C SER A 33 16.95 3.91 6.64
N GLU A 34 15.74 4.20 7.13
CA GLU A 34 15.07 3.31 8.08
C GLU A 34 15.03 1.87 7.51
N PRO A 35 15.24 0.85 8.36
CA PRO A 35 15.18 -0.52 7.93
C PRO A 35 13.78 -0.86 7.37
N PRO A 36 13.68 -1.84 6.46
CA PRO A 36 12.41 -2.36 5.98
C PRO A 36 11.51 -2.77 7.14
N LEU A 37 10.21 -2.70 6.91
CA LEU A 37 9.21 -3.10 7.88
C LEU A 37 9.18 -4.62 8.11
N GLU A 38 9.51 -5.09 9.32
CA GLU A 38 9.39 -6.51 9.68
C GLU A 38 8.04 -6.83 10.33
N PHE A 39 7.51 -8.04 10.11
CA PHE A 39 6.22 -8.50 10.65
C PHE A 39 6.28 -8.90 12.13
N GLU A 40 6.58 -7.96 13.02
CA GLU A 40 6.75 -8.22 14.47
C GLU A 40 5.46 -8.74 15.17
N TYR A 41 4.27 -8.55 14.58
CA TYR A 41 2.97 -8.84 15.21
C TYR A 41 2.25 -10.07 14.64
N TYR A 42 2.91 -10.81 13.75
CA TYR A 42 2.33 -11.96 13.07
C TYR A 42 3.26 -13.15 13.17
N ASP A 43 2.68 -14.35 13.17
CA ASP A 43 3.44 -15.59 13.06
C ASP A 43 4.08 -15.66 11.67
N LYS A 44 5.42 -15.56 11.64
CA LYS A 44 6.20 -15.57 10.40
C LYS A 44 6.02 -16.86 9.62
N ASP A 45 5.91 -18.00 10.29
CA ASP A 45 5.73 -19.30 9.64
C ASP A 45 4.33 -19.37 8.99
N GLU A 46 3.32 -18.76 9.63
CA GLU A 46 1.97 -18.66 9.04
C GLU A 46 1.94 -17.72 7.83
N VAL A 47 2.64 -16.58 7.91
CA VAL A 47 2.80 -15.63 6.80
C VAL A 47 3.49 -16.32 5.62
N ASP A 48 4.63 -16.96 5.84
CA ASP A 48 5.42 -17.63 4.80
C ASP A 48 4.64 -18.79 4.17
N LYS A 49 3.88 -19.55 4.98
CA LYS A 49 2.98 -20.58 4.47
C LYS A 49 1.90 -20.01 3.55
N GLN A 50 1.27 -18.90 3.92
CA GLN A 50 0.24 -18.27 3.09
C GLN A 50 0.82 -17.72 1.78
N VAL A 51 2.03 -17.16 1.81
CA VAL A 51 2.76 -16.73 0.61
C VAL A 51 2.99 -17.92 -0.33
N GLN A 52 3.45 -19.05 0.21
CA GLN A 52 3.68 -20.25 -0.58
C GLN A 52 2.39 -20.78 -1.22
N LEU A 53 1.28 -20.80 -0.47
CA LEU A 53 -0.03 -21.18 -1.01
C LEU A 53 -0.46 -20.29 -2.17
N TRP A 54 -0.22 -18.98 -2.08
CA TRP A 54 -0.46 -18.06 -3.17
C TRP A 54 0.42 -18.35 -4.39
N ILE A 55 1.73 -18.53 -4.20
CA ILE A 55 2.67 -18.82 -5.30
C ILE A 55 2.29 -20.11 -6.04
N GLU A 56 1.93 -21.17 -5.32
CA GLU A 56 1.57 -22.46 -5.91
C GLU A 56 0.26 -22.41 -6.68
N GLU A 57 -0.75 -21.74 -6.13
CA GLU A 57 -2.06 -21.68 -6.74
C GLU A 57 -2.11 -20.68 -7.90
N ASP A 58 -1.42 -19.54 -7.80
CA ASP A 58 -1.35 -18.53 -8.87
C ASP A 58 -0.65 -19.06 -10.13
N LYS A 59 0.27 -20.03 -9.97
CA LYS A 59 0.86 -20.78 -11.09
C LYS A 59 -0.14 -21.64 -11.86
N LYS A 60 -1.15 -22.18 -11.16
CA LYS A 60 -2.17 -23.08 -11.73
C LYS A 60 -3.39 -22.30 -12.21
N HIS A 61 -3.86 -21.40 -11.38
CA HIS A 61 -5.06 -20.58 -11.56
C HIS A 61 -4.72 -19.13 -11.22
N PRO A 62 -4.21 -18.36 -12.21
CA PRO A 62 -3.80 -16.98 -11.99
C PRO A 62 -4.94 -16.14 -11.44
N TRP A 63 -4.66 -15.45 -10.34
CA TRP A 63 -5.60 -14.51 -9.75
C TRP A 63 -5.63 -13.21 -10.55
N LYS A 64 -6.83 -12.69 -10.78
CA LYS A 64 -7.04 -11.39 -11.40
C LYS A 64 -7.71 -10.48 -10.40
N ASP A 65 -7.02 -9.42 -10.01
CA ASP A 65 -7.59 -8.41 -9.14
C ASP A 65 -8.77 -7.74 -9.82
N ALA A 66 -9.88 -7.64 -9.08
CA ALA A 66 -11.02 -6.86 -9.53
C ALA A 66 -10.67 -5.36 -9.47
N PRO A 67 -11.14 -4.56 -10.44
CA PRO A 67 -10.89 -3.13 -10.42
C PRO A 67 -11.47 -2.47 -9.15
N PRO A 68 -10.84 -1.42 -8.62
CA PRO A 68 -11.29 -0.76 -7.40
C PRO A 68 -12.69 -0.14 -7.58
N LYS A 69 -13.59 -0.45 -6.64
CA LYS A 69 -14.91 0.17 -6.54
C LYS A 69 -14.74 1.54 -5.89
N VAL A 70 -15.07 2.61 -6.62
CA VAL A 70 -14.88 3.98 -6.13
C VAL A 70 -16.19 4.73 -6.12
N LYS A 71 -16.56 5.26 -4.95
CA LYS A 71 -17.71 6.16 -4.75
C LYS A 71 -17.19 7.52 -4.32
N VAL A 72 -17.64 8.59 -4.99
CA VAL A 72 -17.22 9.95 -4.68
C VAL A 72 -18.42 10.82 -4.43
N THR A 73 -18.50 11.41 -3.24
CA THR A 73 -19.52 12.39 -2.88
C THR A 73 -18.89 13.77 -2.71
N ARG A 74 -19.71 14.82 -2.83
CA ARG A 74 -19.28 16.21 -2.64
C ARG A 74 -20.23 16.91 -1.69
N LYS A 75 -19.70 17.54 -0.64
CA LYS A 75 -20.48 18.37 0.30
C LYS A 75 -19.68 19.61 0.67
N LYS A 76 -20.25 20.81 0.46
CA LYS A 76 -19.61 22.10 0.78
C LYS A 76 -18.18 22.26 0.22
N GLY A 77 -17.92 21.74 -0.98
CA GLY A 77 -16.60 21.81 -1.63
C GLY A 77 -15.59 20.74 -1.19
N LEU A 78 -15.91 19.92 -0.18
CA LEU A 78 -15.14 18.73 0.18
C LEU A 78 -15.57 17.56 -0.69
N TYR A 79 -14.58 16.86 -1.24
CA TYR A 79 -14.76 15.58 -1.90
C TYR A 79 -14.45 14.47 -0.91
N HIS A 80 -15.36 13.51 -0.80
CA HIS A 80 -15.17 12.31 -0.01
C HIS A 80 -15.20 11.11 -0.96
N MET A 81 -14.05 10.45 -1.08
CA MET A 81 -13.82 9.31 -1.93
C MET A 81 -13.69 8.06 -1.06
N HIS A 82 -14.64 7.13 -1.23
CA HIS A 82 -14.63 5.81 -0.63
C HIS A 82 -14.20 4.79 -1.70
N ILE A 83 -13.19 3.99 -1.38
CA ILE A 83 -12.61 2.98 -2.26
C ILE A 83 -12.63 1.63 -1.56
N GLU A 84 -13.14 0.62 -2.25
CA GLU A 84 -12.98 -0.78 -1.86
C GLU A 84 -12.32 -1.56 -3.00
N LEU A 85 -11.33 -2.39 -2.67
CA LEU A 85 -10.75 -3.33 -3.61
C LEU A 85 -10.37 -4.64 -2.92
N THR A 86 -10.13 -5.65 -3.74
CA THR A 86 -9.61 -6.95 -3.30
C THR A 86 -8.29 -7.20 -4.00
N LYS A 87 -7.30 -7.66 -3.22
CA LYS A 87 -5.98 -8.05 -3.72
C LYS A 87 -5.70 -9.51 -3.44
N GLY A 88 -5.22 -10.24 -4.45
CA GLY A 88 -4.84 -11.66 -4.39
C GLY A 88 -3.53 -11.90 -3.64
N ARG A 89 -3.43 -11.38 -2.43
CA ARG A 89 -2.24 -11.35 -1.59
C ARG A 89 -2.65 -11.33 -0.12
N ILE A 90 -1.74 -11.72 0.76
CA ILE A 90 -1.98 -11.71 2.20
C ILE A 90 -2.09 -10.27 2.74
N PRO A 91 -2.90 -10.02 3.78
CA PRO A 91 -3.10 -8.68 4.34
C PRO A 91 -1.81 -7.96 4.73
N GLU A 92 -0.86 -8.70 5.28
CA GLU A 92 0.46 -8.26 5.69
C GLU A 92 1.26 -7.66 4.54
N SER A 93 1.28 -8.34 3.38
CA SER A 93 2.03 -7.85 2.23
C SER A 93 1.37 -6.62 1.62
N VAL A 94 0.04 -6.60 1.57
CA VAL A 94 -0.71 -5.45 1.04
C VAL A 94 -0.55 -4.23 1.95
N TYR A 95 -0.52 -4.42 3.28
CA TYR A 95 -0.24 -3.37 4.25
C TYR A 95 1.09 -2.66 4.00
N LEU A 96 2.12 -3.42 3.64
CA LEU A 96 3.44 -2.86 3.38
C LEU A 96 3.49 -1.96 2.15
N LEU A 97 2.62 -2.18 1.17
CA LEU A 97 2.51 -1.28 0.02
C LEU A 97 2.18 0.15 0.47
N PHE A 98 1.45 0.29 1.58
CA PHE A 98 1.12 1.60 2.15
C PHE A 98 2.16 2.08 3.18
N ALA A 99 2.65 1.18 4.03
CA ALA A 99 3.43 1.54 5.20
C ALA A 99 4.96 1.53 5.00
N ASN A 100 5.48 0.80 4.00
CA ASN A 100 6.91 0.59 3.81
C ASN A 100 7.60 1.83 3.19
N PRO A 101 8.65 2.39 3.81
CA PRO A 101 9.46 3.47 3.22
C PRO A 101 10.12 3.11 1.89
N LEU A 102 10.40 1.83 1.64
CA LEU A 102 11.18 1.36 0.49
C LEU A 102 10.30 0.75 -0.60
N ASN A 103 9.13 1.36 -0.85
CA ASN A 103 8.10 0.83 -1.74
C ASN A 103 8.16 1.38 -3.19
N ASN A 104 9.16 2.21 -3.53
CA ASN A 104 9.28 2.84 -4.86
C ASN A 104 9.22 1.84 -6.01
N LYS A 105 9.86 0.67 -5.85
CA LYS A 105 9.91 -0.39 -6.86
C LYS A 105 8.53 -0.95 -7.23
N TYR A 106 7.52 -0.77 -6.38
CA TYR A 106 6.17 -1.28 -6.62
C TYR A 106 5.30 -0.33 -7.44
N PHE A 107 5.72 0.93 -7.60
CA PHE A 107 4.93 1.95 -8.30
C PHE A 107 5.57 2.36 -9.60
N GLN A 108 6.18 1.43 -10.33
CA GLN A 108 6.77 1.68 -11.64
C GLN A 108 5.72 1.54 -12.75
N ASP A 109 5.80 2.42 -13.75
CA ASP A 109 5.07 2.28 -15.00
C ASP A 109 5.78 1.33 -15.98
N PHE A 110 5.17 1.10 -17.15
CA PHE A 110 5.72 0.21 -18.18
C PHE A 110 7.09 0.65 -18.71
N ASP A 111 7.41 1.94 -18.60
CA ASP A 111 8.68 2.54 -19.03
C ASP A 111 9.69 2.64 -17.87
N GLY A 112 9.35 2.08 -16.69
CA GLY A 112 10.20 2.05 -15.50
C GLY A 112 10.20 3.33 -14.66
N HIS A 113 9.34 4.30 -14.98
CA HIS A 113 9.20 5.53 -14.21
C HIS A 113 8.27 5.34 -13.00
N ASN A 114 8.64 5.89 -11.85
CA ASN A 114 7.82 5.78 -10.64
C ASN A 114 6.58 6.71 -10.74
N PHE A 115 5.38 6.12 -10.72
CA PHE A 115 4.11 6.82 -10.46
C PHE A 115 4.06 7.43 -9.06
N LEU A 116 4.69 6.78 -8.10
CA LEU A 116 4.83 7.24 -6.73
C LEU A 116 6.27 7.04 -6.28
N GLU A 117 6.96 8.13 -6.02
CA GLU A 117 8.35 8.11 -5.59
C GLU A 117 8.44 8.63 -4.15
N ASN A 118 8.87 7.80 -3.21
CA ASN A 118 9.24 8.25 -1.88
C ASN A 118 10.57 8.99 -1.95
N LYS A 119 10.57 10.23 -1.47
CA LYS A 119 11.75 11.08 -1.38
C LYS A 119 12.40 10.96 -0.01
N SER A 120 11.59 11.07 1.04
CA SER A 120 12.07 10.98 2.42
C SER A 120 10.99 10.40 3.33
N ARG A 121 11.43 9.78 4.41
CA ARG A 121 10.59 9.40 5.53
C ARG A 121 11.36 9.70 6.81
N LYS A 122 10.71 10.37 7.75
CA LYS A 122 11.24 10.66 9.07
C LYS A 122 10.29 10.11 10.12
N LEU A 123 10.68 9.02 10.78
CA LEU A 123 9.96 8.51 11.96
C LEU A 123 9.95 9.59 13.05
N LEU A 124 8.74 9.95 13.49
CA LEU A 124 8.52 10.90 14.58
C LEU A 124 8.28 10.16 15.90
N MET A 125 7.58 9.02 15.84
CA MET A 125 7.23 8.23 17.02
C MET A 125 7.02 6.76 16.64
N LYS A 126 7.48 5.83 17.50
CA LYS A 126 7.12 4.40 17.48
C LYS A 126 6.69 4.01 18.90
N ASP A 127 5.45 3.54 19.03
CA ASP A 127 4.86 3.05 20.27
C ASP A 127 4.22 1.68 20.00
N GLY A 128 4.99 0.62 20.27
CA GLY A 128 4.62 -0.74 19.89
C GLY A 128 4.26 -0.85 18.40
N PRO A 129 3.03 -1.31 18.05
CA PRO A 129 2.62 -1.49 16.65
C PRO A 129 2.28 -0.16 15.95
N ARG A 130 2.15 0.93 16.70
CA ARG A 130 1.75 2.25 16.22
C ARG A 130 2.97 3.07 15.85
N ARG A 131 2.96 3.69 14.68
CA ARG A 131 4.04 4.56 14.19
C ARG A 131 3.49 5.83 13.62
N ILE A 132 4.22 6.92 13.82
CA ILE A 132 3.95 8.22 13.22
C ILE A 132 5.20 8.65 12.48
N ALA A 133 5.07 8.98 11.21
CA ALA A 133 6.17 9.44 10.39
C ALA A 133 5.75 10.62 9.51
N GLU A 134 6.68 11.52 9.29
CA GLU A 134 6.58 12.47 8.19
C GLU A 134 7.09 11.80 6.91
N VAL A 135 6.32 11.91 5.83
CA VAL A 135 6.62 11.26 4.55
C VAL A 135 6.53 12.27 3.43
N GLU A 136 7.58 12.35 2.63
CA GLU A 136 7.61 13.13 1.41
C GLU A 136 7.61 12.20 0.20
N LYS A 137 6.66 12.43 -0.71
CA LYS A 137 6.56 11.68 -1.96
C LYS A 137 6.35 12.62 -3.13
N VAL A 138 6.66 12.15 -4.33
CA VAL A 138 6.27 12.78 -5.58
C VAL A 138 5.32 11.85 -6.30
N VAL A 139 4.13 12.36 -6.64
CA VAL A 139 3.11 11.60 -7.36
C VAL A 139 3.04 12.08 -8.79
N SER A 140 3.37 11.20 -9.73
CA SER A 140 3.20 11.44 -11.16
C SER A 140 1.74 11.15 -11.55
N TRP A 141 1.15 12.00 -12.37
CA TRP A 141 -0.23 11.86 -12.82
C TRP A 141 -0.38 12.14 -14.31
N LYS A 142 -1.36 11.46 -14.92
CA LYS A 142 -1.74 11.63 -16.33
C LYS A 142 -3.25 11.60 -16.46
N PHE A 143 -3.86 12.74 -16.79
CA PHE A 143 -5.30 12.89 -16.92
C PHE A 143 -5.65 13.71 -18.16
N LEU A 144 -6.52 13.16 -19.01
CA LEU A 144 -6.77 13.68 -20.36
C LEU A 144 -5.43 13.80 -21.14
N TRP A 145 -5.18 14.95 -21.76
CA TRP A 145 -3.94 15.26 -22.48
C TRP A 145 -2.86 15.91 -21.61
N PHE A 146 -3.09 16.04 -20.29
CA PHE A 146 -2.12 16.63 -19.36
C PHE A 146 -1.41 15.57 -18.53
N SER A 147 -0.16 15.85 -18.20
CA SER A 147 0.63 15.11 -17.23
C SER A 147 1.38 16.08 -16.31
N GLY A 148 1.79 15.59 -15.15
CA GLY A 148 2.59 16.37 -14.21
C GLY A 148 3.02 15.54 -13.01
N ALA A 149 3.80 16.18 -12.14
CA ALA A 149 4.25 15.62 -10.88
C ALA A 149 3.83 16.54 -9.72
N LEU A 150 3.32 15.97 -8.63
CA LEU A 150 2.90 16.70 -7.46
C LEU A 150 3.70 16.22 -6.23
N PRO A 151 4.53 17.08 -5.63
CA PRO A 151 5.12 16.76 -4.34
C PRO A 151 4.04 16.78 -3.25
N ILE A 152 4.02 15.73 -2.44
CA ILE A 152 3.15 15.55 -1.28
C ILE A 152 4.00 15.34 -0.04
N SER A 153 3.74 16.11 1.01
CA SER A 153 4.30 15.94 2.35
C SER A 153 3.15 15.65 3.30
N LEU A 154 3.20 14.48 3.93
CA LEU A 154 2.14 13.93 4.77
C LEU A 154 2.68 13.58 6.15
N ILE A 155 1.84 13.73 7.17
CA ILE A 155 2.01 13.01 8.43
C ILE A 155 1.20 11.73 8.30
N VAL A 156 1.88 10.58 8.37
CA VAL A 156 1.29 9.24 8.28
C VAL A 156 1.35 8.60 9.65
N GLU A 157 0.22 8.09 10.10
CA GLU A 157 0.09 7.28 11.28
C GLU A 157 -0.38 5.89 10.87
N ASP A 158 0.39 4.85 11.19
CA ASP A 158 0.06 3.47 10.85
C ASP A 158 0.07 2.57 12.09
N ASN A 159 -0.67 1.47 12.02
CA ASN A 159 -0.70 0.43 13.03
C ASN A 159 -0.56 -0.94 12.39
N GLN A 160 0.57 -1.59 12.64
CA GLN A 160 0.90 -2.87 12.02
C GLN A 160 0.03 -4.03 12.52
N LYS A 161 -0.33 -4.04 13.81
CA LYS A 161 -1.15 -5.09 14.42
C LYS A 161 -2.58 -5.11 13.85
N TYR A 162 -3.12 -3.94 13.48
CA TYR A 162 -4.47 -3.82 12.94
C TYR A 162 -4.52 -3.61 11.43
N LEU A 163 -3.36 -3.56 10.78
CA LEU A 163 -3.19 -3.27 9.35
C LEU A 163 -3.97 -2.02 8.89
N THR A 164 -3.87 -0.97 9.69
CA THR A 164 -4.55 0.30 9.44
C THR A 164 -3.55 1.42 9.29
N GLY A 165 -3.97 2.48 8.62
CA GLY A 165 -3.26 3.73 8.68
C GLY A 165 -4.15 4.91 8.35
N ASN A 166 -3.70 6.08 8.73
CA ASN A 166 -4.28 7.36 8.38
C ASN A 166 -3.17 8.33 7.98
N TYR A 167 -3.52 9.34 7.21
CA TYR A 167 -2.60 10.38 6.82
C TYR A 167 -3.31 11.72 6.74
N LYS A 168 -2.56 12.78 7.02
CA LYS A 168 -3.00 14.16 6.88
C LYS A 168 -1.91 14.96 6.16
N LYS A 169 -2.32 15.93 5.34
CA LYS A 169 -1.35 16.84 4.71
C LYS A 169 -0.55 17.60 5.76
N LYS A 170 0.77 17.56 5.61
CA LYS A 170 1.65 18.61 6.13
C LYS A 170 1.76 19.72 5.09
N ASN A 171 2.09 19.34 3.85
CA ASN A 171 2.11 20.24 2.70
C ASN A 171 1.74 19.48 1.42
N VAL A 172 0.64 19.88 0.78
CA VAL A 172 0.24 19.39 -0.54
C VAL A 172 -0.21 20.61 -1.34
N LYS A 173 0.58 21.00 -2.34
CA LYS A 173 0.25 22.17 -3.17
C LYS A 173 -1.14 22.02 -3.75
N PHE A 174 -1.87 23.14 -3.86
CA PHE A 174 -3.22 23.21 -4.43
C PHE A 174 -4.32 22.47 -3.67
N MET A 175 -4.02 21.86 -2.52
CA MET A 175 -5.01 21.20 -1.67
C MET A 175 -5.16 21.95 -0.35
N LYS A 176 -6.38 22.44 -0.06
CA LYS A 176 -6.76 22.98 1.23
C LYS A 176 -6.93 21.88 2.27
N VAL A 177 -7.59 20.79 1.90
CA VAL A 177 -7.72 19.58 2.72
C VAL A 177 -7.20 18.40 1.91
N PHE A 178 -6.42 17.54 2.54
CA PHE A 178 -6.00 16.28 1.97
C PHE A 178 -5.65 15.34 3.11
N GLU A 179 -6.55 14.41 3.38
CA GLU A 179 -6.41 13.40 4.43
C GLU A 179 -7.05 12.10 3.99
N GLY A 180 -6.67 11.01 4.62
CA GLY A 180 -7.28 9.73 4.36
C GLY A 180 -6.97 8.71 5.42
N ARG A 181 -7.65 7.58 5.29
CA ARG A 181 -7.48 6.40 6.13
C ARG A 181 -7.64 5.17 5.28
N TRP A 182 -6.90 4.13 5.63
CA TRP A 182 -6.94 2.86 4.95
C TRP A 182 -6.91 1.73 5.97
N LYS A 183 -7.51 0.61 5.59
CA LYS A 183 -7.59 -0.61 6.38
C LYS A 183 -7.44 -1.79 5.45
N VAL A 184 -6.62 -2.75 5.84
CA VAL A 184 -6.47 -4.04 5.14
C VAL A 184 -7.03 -5.14 6.03
N GLU A 185 -7.97 -5.92 5.50
CA GLU A 185 -8.66 -6.98 6.22
C GLU A 185 -8.44 -8.32 5.50
N PRO A 186 -8.39 -9.45 6.25
CA PRO A 186 -8.35 -10.76 5.64
C PRO A 186 -9.64 -11.05 4.88
N LEU A 187 -9.50 -11.63 3.69
CA LEU A 187 -10.59 -12.15 2.88
C LEU A 187 -10.37 -13.65 2.63
N PHE A 188 -11.28 -14.47 3.13
CA PHE A 188 -11.19 -15.93 3.08
C PHE A 188 -11.77 -16.48 1.77
N ILE A 189 -10.98 -16.43 0.70
CA ILE A 189 -11.46 -16.65 -0.68
C ILE A 189 -11.81 -18.10 -1.01
N ASP A 190 -11.22 -19.09 -0.34
CA ASP A 190 -11.51 -20.50 -0.57
C ASP A 190 -12.56 -21.06 0.42
N SER A 191 -13.22 -20.18 1.20
CA SER A 191 -14.20 -20.57 2.21
C SER A 191 -15.40 -21.32 1.63
N GLU A 192 -15.92 -20.90 0.48
CA GLU A 192 -17.06 -21.56 -0.18
C GLU A 192 -16.76 -23.03 -0.53
N ARG A 193 -15.53 -23.33 -0.96
CA ARG A 193 -15.11 -24.68 -1.35
C ARG A 193 -14.65 -25.51 -0.17
N LEU A 194 -13.93 -24.91 0.78
CA LEU A 194 -13.24 -25.64 1.85
C LEU A 194 -14.01 -25.67 3.17
N CYS A 195 -14.87 -24.68 3.44
CA CYS A 195 -15.54 -24.51 4.73
C CYS A 195 -17.04 -24.85 4.71
N LYS A 196 -17.55 -25.44 3.61
CA LYS A 196 -18.97 -25.82 3.46
C LYS A 196 -19.89 -24.61 3.72
N GLN A 197 -20.76 -24.69 4.73
CA GLN A 197 -21.70 -23.62 5.11
C GLN A 197 -21.12 -22.64 6.16
N ILE A 198 -19.90 -22.87 6.65
CA ILE A 198 -19.28 -22.03 7.66
C ILE A 198 -18.69 -20.79 6.98
N LYS A 199 -19.11 -19.61 7.43
CA LYS A 199 -18.53 -18.32 7.03
C LYS A 199 -17.53 -17.87 8.10
N PRO A 200 -16.23 -18.15 7.93
CA PRO A 200 -15.23 -17.81 8.94
C PRO A 200 -15.11 -16.30 9.12
N LYS A 201 -15.04 -15.85 10.37
CA LYS A 201 -14.84 -14.45 10.75
C LYS A 201 -13.42 -14.16 11.22
N SER A 202 -12.65 -15.20 11.54
CA SER A 202 -11.27 -15.09 11.99
C SER A 202 -10.35 -16.07 11.27
N ARG A 203 -9.03 -15.84 11.38
CA ARG A 203 -8.01 -16.72 10.78
C ARG A 203 -8.02 -18.09 11.43
N GLU A 204 -8.26 -18.16 12.74
CA GLU A 204 -8.33 -19.41 13.50
C GLU A 204 -9.52 -20.26 13.06
N GLU A 205 -10.70 -19.63 12.87
CA GLU A 205 -11.88 -20.30 12.32
C GLU A 205 -11.61 -20.80 10.89
N TYR A 206 -11.00 -19.95 10.06
CA TYR A 206 -10.67 -20.32 8.68
C TYR A 206 -9.67 -21.46 8.60
N LYS A 207 -8.63 -21.45 9.44
CA LYS A 207 -7.63 -22.50 9.54
C LYS A 207 -8.28 -23.83 9.93
N LYS A 208 -9.19 -23.82 10.90
CA LYS A 208 -9.95 -25.01 11.32
C LYS A 208 -10.83 -25.55 10.20
N CYS A 209 -11.66 -24.72 9.56
CA CYS A 209 -12.60 -25.21 8.55
C CYS A 209 -11.92 -25.61 7.25
N SER A 210 -10.86 -24.90 6.83
CA SER A 210 -10.12 -25.17 5.59
C SER A 210 -9.08 -26.29 5.71
N GLY A 211 -8.81 -26.76 6.93
CA GLY A 211 -7.68 -27.64 7.23
C GLY A 211 -6.33 -26.97 6.97
N GLY A 212 -6.26 -25.64 7.10
CA GLY A 212 -5.05 -24.83 6.88
C GLY A 212 -4.54 -24.80 5.43
N ARG A 213 -5.41 -25.12 4.44
CA ARG A 213 -5.08 -25.10 3.00
C ARG A 213 -5.71 -23.92 2.24
N GLY A 214 -6.63 -23.19 2.87
CA GLY A 214 -7.29 -22.06 2.24
C GLY A 214 -6.37 -20.85 2.13
N ARG A 215 -6.41 -20.15 1.00
CA ARG A 215 -5.71 -18.88 0.79
C ARG A 215 -6.44 -17.75 1.48
N ILE A 216 -5.68 -16.80 2.00
CA ILE A 216 -6.18 -15.55 2.57
C ILE A 216 -5.79 -14.43 1.61
N ALA A 217 -6.79 -13.80 1.00
CA ALA A 217 -6.65 -12.58 0.21
C ALA A 217 -6.80 -11.35 1.10
N SER A 218 -6.72 -10.17 0.49
CA SER A 218 -6.86 -8.89 1.18
C SER A 218 -8.07 -8.13 0.68
N LYS A 219 -8.91 -7.64 1.60
CA LYS A 219 -9.86 -6.57 1.34
C LYS A 219 -9.24 -5.25 1.79
N VAL A 220 -9.09 -4.29 0.89
CA VAL A 220 -8.61 -2.94 1.21
C VAL A 220 -9.80 -1.99 1.18
N THR A 221 -9.96 -1.24 2.25
CA THR A 221 -10.91 -0.12 2.33
C THR A 221 -10.12 1.16 2.53
N MET A 222 -10.33 2.15 1.67
CA MET A 222 -9.67 3.45 1.75
C MET A 222 -10.70 4.58 1.68
N GLU A 223 -10.57 5.54 2.57
CA GLU A 223 -11.32 6.78 2.58
C GLU A 223 -10.33 7.92 2.35
N GLN A 224 -10.62 8.78 1.38
CA GLN A 224 -9.83 9.99 1.13
C GLN A 224 -10.75 11.20 1.08
N ILE A 225 -10.42 12.21 1.88
CA ILE A 225 -11.10 13.49 1.91
C ILE A 225 -10.15 14.54 1.35
N PHE A 226 -10.60 15.26 0.33
CA PHE A 226 -9.80 16.33 -0.25
C PHE A 226 -10.65 17.53 -0.66
N GLN A 227 -10.03 18.69 -0.61
CA GLN A 227 -10.60 19.95 -1.07
C GLN A 227 -9.50 20.75 -1.75
N PRO A 228 -9.65 21.10 -3.04
CA PRO A 228 -8.71 22.01 -3.70
C PRO A 228 -8.69 23.39 -3.04
N SER A 229 -7.58 24.10 -3.12
CA SER A 229 -7.46 25.49 -2.67
C SER A 229 -8.12 26.45 -3.66
N PHE A 230 -8.52 27.63 -3.21
CA PHE A 230 -8.96 28.70 -4.11
C PHE A 230 -7.79 29.20 -4.97
N PRO A 231 -7.99 29.47 -6.27
CA PRO A 231 -9.25 29.41 -7.04
C PRO A 231 -9.58 28.03 -7.67
N LEU A 232 -8.73 27.01 -7.49
CA LEU A 232 -8.87 25.68 -8.09
C LEU A 232 -10.07 24.86 -7.54
N ASN A 233 -10.70 25.32 -6.46
CA ASN A 233 -11.93 24.74 -5.92
C ASN A 233 -13.19 25.10 -6.71
N LEU A 234 -13.08 26.01 -7.69
CA LEU A 234 -14.17 26.41 -8.58
C LEU A 234 -14.15 25.64 -9.92
N PRO A 235 -15.29 25.41 -10.57
CA PRO A 235 -15.33 24.93 -11.95
C PRO A 235 -14.65 25.91 -12.92
N PRO A 236 -14.04 25.42 -14.02
CA PRO A 236 -13.91 23.99 -14.40
C PRO A 236 -12.74 23.28 -13.67
N PHE A 237 -11.81 24.02 -13.05
CA PHE A 237 -10.60 23.48 -12.44
C PHE A 237 -10.87 22.40 -11.38
N SER A 238 -11.91 22.60 -10.56
CA SER A 238 -12.30 21.63 -9.55
C SER A 238 -12.70 20.27 -10.11
N TRP A 239 -13.23 20.22 -11.34
CA TRP A 239 -13.56 18.97 -12.03
C TRP A 239 -12.29 18.26 -12.50
N ILE A 240 -11.32 19.01 -13.01
CA ILE A 240 -10.03 18.50 -13.47
C ILE A 240 -9.24 17.92 -12.29
N ILE A 241 -9.09 18.69 -11.19
CA ILE A 241 -8.39 18.23 -9.99
C ILE A 241 -9.07 16.97 -9.41
N ARG A 242 -10.40 16.95 -9.34
CA ARG A 242 -11.15 15.76 -8.93
C ARG A 242 -10.83 14.57 -9.85
N GLY A 243 -10.82 14.76 -11.16
CA GLY A 243 -10.51 13.72 -12.14
C GLY A 243 -9.10 13.17 -11.99
N ILE A 244 -8.11 14.05 -11.84
CA ILE A 244 -6.72 13.69 -11.55
C ILE A 244 -6.65 12.86 -10.26
N THR A 245 -7.19 13.36 -9.15
CA THR A 245 -7.12 12.68 -7.86
C THR A 245 -7.76 11.28 -7.92
N ILE A 246 -8.95 11.14 -8.51
CA ILE A 246 -9.62 9.84 -8.62
C ILE A 246 -8.79 8.88 -9.49
N LYS A 247 -8.31 9.32 -10.66
CA LYS A 247 -7.57 8.46 -11.59
C LYS A 247 -6.22 8.05 -11.01
N THR A 248 -5.49 8.98 -10.41
CA THR A 248 -4.19 8.71 -9.80
C THR A 248 -4.33 7.75 -8.62
N THR A 249 -5.29 7.96 -7.71
CA THR A 249 -5.50 7.03 -6.59
C THR A 249 -5.90 5.64 -7.08
N LYS A 250 -6.75 5.53 -8.11
CA LYS A 250 -7.08 4.24 -8.72
C LYS A 250 -5.84 3.54 -9.27
N ASN A 251 -5.03 4.23 -10.07
CA ASN A 251 -3.84 3.66 -10.66
C ASN A 251 -2.84 3.18 -9.60
N LEU A 252 -2.65 3.95 -8.53
CA LEU A 252 -1.75 3.55 -7.43
C LEU A 252 -2.23 2.26 -6.76
N LEU A 253 -3.54 2.09 -6.59
CA LEU A 253 -4.11 0.88 -5.98
C LEU A 253 -4.18 -0.31 -6.94
N ASP A 254 -4.23 -0.05 -8.24
CA ASP A 254 -4.24 -1.08 -9.28
C ASP A 254 -2.86 -1.68 -9.49
N VAL A 255 -1.84 -0.82 -9.61
CA VAL A 255 -0.42 -1.18 -9.83
C VAL A 255 0.22 -1.83 -8.59
N ALA A 256 -0.30 -1.54 -7.40
CA ALA A 256 0.12 -2.19 -6.15
C ALA A 256 0.03 -3.74 -6.30
N PRO A 257 1.16 -4.48 -6.29
CA PRO A 257 1.23 -5.90 -6.68
C PRO A 257 0.64 -6.90 -5.68
#